data_AF-A0A7V0ZHJ5-F1
#
_entry.id   AF-A0A7V0ZHJ5-F1
#
_cell.length_a   1.000
_cell.length_b   1.000
_cell.length_c   1.000
_cell.angle_alpha   90.00
_cell.angle_beta   90.00
_cell.angle_gamma   90.00
#
_symmetry.space_group_name_H-M   'P 1'
#
loop_
_entity.id
_entity.type
_entity.pdbx_description
1 polymer ?
#
loop_
_entity_poly.entity_id
_entity_poly.type
_entity_poly.pdbx_seq_one_letter_code
_entity_poly.pdbx_strand_id
1 'polypeptide(L)'
;GMSQASLISGEHVSWWLALGLILGFLPYFPYSKHAHLFMGPLNYMAAKERRSPATLEIMDLEDENAEQFGVSKLEHLPQKELLDGYACIMCNRCQDLCPAYVTGKELSPSAIEINKRYYINEHLNALSNGEKTTDPLYKWMLTEEALWSCTTCGFCVEVCPVGNEPMVDILRVRQDLVLMESNFPQDAMDVFNKIETYGNPWGMSPQDREKWMEGMDVPVMREKGSAEYLYWAGCAGAYDDRGKEISKSVVKILNKANVDYAVLGNEETCTGDSARRIGNEYLFQMQAMQNMENFKKYGVKKIITQCPHCLTTLKNDYGEMGAELDVIHHSQFIGQLLADGKIKPEKNLTDKVTFHDACYLGRHQGEYDAPREVLQSVMVDENNLVEMKRTKDMSFCCGAGGGNMWYEINTGKRLNIERFEEAIETGAKTVATSCNFCMIMLDDSRKVTGQDETMDVYDIAELIAERI
;
A
#
# COMPACT_ATOMS: atom_id res chain seq x y z
N GLY A 1 30.16 57.62 -18.49
CA GLY A 1 29.75 56.41 -19.22
C GLY A 1 30.97 55.59 -19.56
N MET A 2 30.81 54.29 -19.84
CA MET A 2 31.90 53.45 -20.34
C MET A 2 32.40 53.96 -21.70
N SER A 3 33.68 53.73 -22.02
CA SER A 3 34.23 54.09 -23.34
C SER A 3 33.60 53.22 -24.44
N GLN A 4 33.50 53.74 -25.66
CA GLN A 4 32.97 52.98 -26.81
C GLN A 4 33.74 51.68 -27.06
N ALA A 5 35.06 51.70 -26.90
CA ALA A 5 35.90 50.50 -27.01
C ALA A 5 35.58 49.46 -25.91
N SER A 6 35.36 49.92 -24.69
CA SER A 6 34.94 49.05 -23.58
C SER A 6 33.57 48.42 -23.83
N LEU A 7 32.63 49.15 -24.44
CA LEU A 7 31.31 48.63 -24.79
C LEU A 7 31.39 47.56 -25.88
N ILE A 8 32.17 47.80 -26.95
CA ILE A 8 32.37 46.83 -28.05
C ILE A 8 33.06 45.56 -27.54
N SER A 9 34.12 45.70 -26.75
CA SER A 9 34.80 44.55 -26.16
C SER A 9 33.87 43.79 -25.22
N GLY A 10 33.06 44.49 -24.42
CA GLY A 10 32.05 43.89 -23.55
C GLY A 10 31.01 43.09 -24.34
N GLU A 11 30.48 43.67 -25.42
CA GLU A 11 29.54 43.00 -26.33
C GLU A 11 30.12 41.70 -26.90
N HIS A 12 31.35 41.74 -27.44
CA HIS A 12 32.01 40.57 -27.99
C HIS A 12 32.24 39.48 -26.93
N VAL A 13 32.72 39.87 -25.74
CA VAL A 13 32.94 38.90 -24.65
C VAL A 13 31.62 38.27 -24.22
N SER A 14 30.57 39.06 -24.03
CA SER A 14 29.24 38.55 -23.67
C SER A 14 28.67 37.63 -24.76
N TRP A 15 28.86 37.96 -26.04
CA TRP A 15 28.39 37.12 -27.15
C TRP A 15 29.11 35.77 -27.18
N TRP A 16 30.44 35.75 -27.10
CA TRP A 16 31.21 34.50 -27.10
C TRP A 16 30.98 33.68 -25.84
N LEU A 17 30.78 34.34 -24.68
CA LEU A 17 30.39 33.66 -23.44
C LEU A 17 29.01 32.99 -23.60
N ALA A 18 28.02 33.72 -24.11
CA ALA A 18 26.68 33.17 -24.32
C ALA A 18 26.70 31.99 -25.29
N LEU A 19 27.39 32.13 -26.43
CA LEU A 19 27.54 31.03 -27.39
C LEU A 19 28.28 29.83 -26.78
N GLY A 20 29.37 30.08 -26.04
CA GLY A 20 30.12 29.05 -25.35
C GLY A 20 29.28 28.30 -24.31
N LEU A 21 28.45 29.02 -23.54
CA LEU A 21 27.52 28.41 -22.58
C LEU A 21 26.46 27.55 -23.28
N ILE A 22 25.89 28.02 -24.39
CA ILE A 22 24.92 27.22 -25.18
C ILE A 22 25.59 25.94 -25.70
N LEU A 23 26.77 26.07 -26.33
CA LEU A 23 27.50 24.92 -26.89
C LEU A 23 27.98 23.94 -25.81
N GLY A 24 28.34 24.44 -24.62
CA GLY A 24 28.70 23.59 -23.47
C GLY A 24 27.49 22.95 -22.79
N PHE A 25 26.34 23.63 -22.80
CA PHE A 25 25.11 23.10 -22.20
C PHE A 25 24.50 21.96 -23.02
N LEU A 26 24.58 22.00 -24.35
CA LEU A 26 24.06 20.95 -25.23
C LEU A 26 24.54 19.53 -24.87
N PRO A 27 25.86 19.25 -24.76
CA PRO A 27 26.35 17.93 -24.35
C PRO A 27 26.15 17.66 -22.86
N TYR A 28 26.04 18.67 -22.00
CA TYR A 28 25.75 18.49 -20.57
C TYR A 28 24.29 18.08 -20.31
N PHE A 29 23.37 18.58 -21.15
CA PHE A 29 21.93 18.43 -21.01
C PHE A 29 21.48 16.98 -20.74
N PRO A 30 21.80 15.97 -21.58
CA PRO A 30 21.28 14.61 -21.42
C PRO A 30 21.81 13.88 -20.18
N TYR A 31 22.97 14.28 -19.65
CA TYR A 31 23.56 13.67 -18.45
C TYR A 31 23.10 14.34 -17.15
N SER A 32 22.45 15.50 -17.26
CA SER A 32 22.06 16.31 -16.10
C SER A 32 20.58 16.12 -15.76
N LYS A 33 20.16 16.74 -14.65
CA LYS A 33 18.74 16.81 -14.28
C LYS A 33 17.85 17.50 -15.32
N HIS A 34 18.41 18.26 -16.27
CA HIS A 34 17.64 18.91 -17.31
C HIS A 34 17.01 17.92 -18.30
N ALA A 35 17.54 16.69 -18.42
CA ALA A 35 16.94 15.61 -19.20
C ALA A 35 15.46 15.38 -18.87
N HIS A 36 15.07 15.63 -17.61
CA HIS A 36 13.68 15.64 -17.14
C HIS A 36 12.72 16.42 -18.04
N LEU A 37 13.14 17.54 -18.63
CA LEU A 37 12.26 18.38 -19.47
C LEU A 37 11.69 17.62 -20.67
N PHE A 38 12.45 16.66 -21.21
CA PHE A 38 11.98 15.77 -22.29
C PHE A 38 11.50 14.43 -21.76
N MET A 39 12.19 13.88 -20.75
CA MET A 39 11.92 12.54 -20.25
C MET A 39 10.67 12.47 -19.37
N GLY A 40 10.31 13.55 -18.68
CA GLY A 40 9.09 13.61 -17.85
C GLY A 40 7.80 13.37 -18.65
N PRO A 41 7.55 14.14 -19.74
CA PRO A 41 6.41 13.88 -20.62
C PRO A 41 6.42 12.49 -21.25
N LEU A 42 7.60 12.01 -21.70
CA LEU A 42 7.74 10.66 -22.26
C LEU A 42 7.43 9.58 -21.23
N ASN A 43 7.83 9.77 -19.98
CA ASN A 43 7.56 8.83 -18.91
C ASN A 43 6.08 8.73 -18.59
N TYR A 44 5.40 9.87 -18.55
CA TYR A 44 3.94 9.90 -18.40
C TYR A 44 3.24 9.20 -19.57
N MET A 45 3.72 9.40 -20.81
CA MET A 45 3.17 8.72 -22.00
C MET A 45 3.47 7.22 -22.02
N ALA A 46 4.56 6.79 -21.39
CA ALA A 46 4.96 5.39 -21.26
C ALA A 46 4.33 4.70 -20.03
N ALA A 47 3.54 5.43 -19.23
CA ALA A 47 2.89 4.88 -18.05
C ALA A 47 1.96 3.73 -18.46
N LYS A 48 2.05 2.63 -17.70
CA LYS A 48 1.12 1.51 -17.84
C LYS A 48 0.01 1.68 -16.83
N GLU A 49 -1.23 1.49 -17.26
CA GLU A 49 -2.35 1.41 -16.33
C GLU A 49 -2.17 0.17 -15.45
N ARG A 50 -2.09 0.39 -14.13
CA ARG A 50 -2.13 -0.67 -13.12
C ARG A 50 -3.47 -0.62 -12.41
N ARG A 51 -3.99 -1.77 -12.01
CA ARG A 51 -5.24 -1.87 -11.23
C ARG A 51 -5.14 -1.19 -9.85
N SER A 52 -3.93 -1.05 -9.31
CA SER A 52 -3.58 -0.26 -8.13
C SER A 52 -2.08 0.02 -8.12
N PRO A 53 -1.60 1.08 -7.43
CA PRO A 53 -0.17 1.40 -7.35
C PRO A 53 0.74 0.25 -6.87
N ALA A 54 0.21 -0.70 -6.10
CA ALA A 54 0.97 -1.87 -5.63
C ALA A 54 0.80 -3.11 -6.52
N THR A 55 -0.12 -3.13 -7.48
CA THR A 55 -0.36 -4.34 -8.29
C THR A 55 0.82 -4.65 -9.18
N LEU A 56 1.29 -5.90 -9.09
CA LEU A 56 2.37 -6.43 -9.93
C LEU A 56 1.76 -7.40 -10.95
N GLU A 57 2.38 -7.46 -12.11
CA GLU A 57 2.12 -8.50 -13.11
C GLU A 57 2.35 -9.89 -12.48
N ILE A 58 1.59 -10.88 -12.94
CA ILE A 58 1.76 -12.27 -12.48
C ILE A 58 3.04 -12.84 -13.08
N MET A 59 3.87 -13.40 -12.22
CA MET A 59 5.08 -14.10 -12.62
C MET A 59 4.74 -15.49 -13.15
N ASP A 60 5.28 -15.86 -14.30
CA ASP A 60 5.19 -17.22 -14.80
C ASP A 60 6.23 -18.10 -14.08
N LEU A 61 5.79 -18.75 -13.00
CA LEU A 61 6.63 -19.63 -12.18
C LEU A 61 6.83 -21.01 -12.81
N GLU A 62 6.13 -21.33 -13.90
CA GLU A 62 6.20 -22.61 -14.61
C GLU A 62 7.12 -22.54 -15.85
N ASP A 63 7.64 -21.36 -16.20
CA ASP A 63 8.58 -21.20 -17.31
C ASP A 63 9.92 -21.88 -16.98
N GLU A 64 10.14 -23.06 -17.56
CA GLU A 64 11.39 -23.83 -17.43
C GLU A 64 12.62 -23.10 -17.99
N ASN A 65 12.44 -22.01 -18.76
CA ASN A 65 13.53 -21.20 -19.30
C ASN A 65 13.80 -19.94 -18.47
N ALA A 66 13.03 -19.68 -17.40
CA ALA A 66 13.25 -18.54 -16.54
C ALA A 66 14.55 -18.70 -15.74
N GLU A 67 15.55 -17.87 -16.06
CA GLU A 67 16.81 -17.81 -15.30
C GLU A 67 16.75 -16.81 -14.13
N GLN A 68 15.70 -15.99 -14.06
CA GLN A 68 15.59 -14.87 -13.13
C GLN A 68 14.12 -14.57 -12.78
N PHE A 69 13.81 -14.54 -11.49
CA PHE A 69 12.55 -14.05 -10.95
C PHE A 69 12.76 -12.73 -10.21
N GLY A 70 11.90 -11.73 -10.42
CA GLY A 70 12.11 -10.38 -9.89
C GLY A 70 13.26 -9.64 -10.56
N VAL A 71 13.82 -8.64 -9.87
CA VAL A 71 14.84 -7.74 -10.43
C VAL A 71 16.07 -7.65 -9.52
N SER A 72 17.11 -8.42 -9.82
CA SER A 72 18.43 -8.28 -9.19
C SER A 72 19.27 -7.14 -9.77
N LYS A 73 19.15 -6.86 -11.07
CA LYS A 73 20.06 -5.99 -11.85
C LYS A 73 19.32 -4.95 -12.68
N LEU A 74 20.07 -3.96 -13.19
CA LEU A 74 19.51 -2.86 -13.97
C LEU A 74 18.77 -3.36 -15.23
N GLU A 75 19.36 -4.29 -15.99
CA GLU A 75 18.75 -4.83 -17.20
C GLU A 75 17.49 -5.69 -16.96
N HIS A 76 17.21 -6.07 -15.71
CA HIS A 76 15.99 -6.79 -15.34
C HIS A 76 14.80 -5.84 -15.13
N LEU A 77 15.05 -4.53 -14.92
CA LEU A 77 13.99 -3.54 -14.82
C LEU A 77 13.28 -3.38 -16.17
N PRO A 78 11.94 -3.23 -16.18
CA PRO A 78 11.27 -2.87 -17.41
C PRO A 78 11.69 -1.46 -17.86
N GLN A 79 11.54 -1.21 -19.17
CA GLN A 79 12.04 0.02 -19.80
C GLN A 79 11.46 1.31 -19.18
N LYS A 80 10.22 1.25 -18.68
CA LYS A 80 9.57 2.39 -18.04
C LYS A 80 10.28 2.75 -16.73
N GLU A 81 10.63 1.77 -15.92
CA GLU A 81 11.31 1.95 -14.63
C GLU A 81 12.76 2.43 -14.82
N LEU A 82 13.39 2.12 -15.96
CA LEU A 82 14.65 2.75 -16.38
C LEU A 82 14.45 4.23 -16.76
N LEU A 83 13.34 4.56 -17.42
CA LEU A 83 12.98 5.92 -17.81
C LEU A 83 12.65 6.81 -16.60
N ASP A 84 12.07 6.25 -15.53
CA ASP A 84 11.80 6.95 -14.27
C ASP A 84 13.07 7.67 -13.75
N GLY A 85 14.23 7.02 -13.87
CA GLY A 85 15.52 7.57 -13.46
C GLY A 85 15.86 8.85 -14.20
N TYR A 86 15.58 8.96 -15.51
CA TYR A 86 15.77 10.19 -16.30
C TYR A 86 14.60 11.18 -16.23
N ALA A 87 13.41 10.70 -15.86
CA ALA A 87 12.26 11.53 -15.57
C ALA A 87 12.35 12.21 -14.18
N CYS A 88 13.21 11.79 -13.25
CA CYS A 88 13.29 12.44 -11.94
C CYS A 88 13.97 13.83 -11.96
N ILE A 89 13.29 14.92 -11.64
CA ILE A 89 13.95 16.24 -11.53
C ILE A 89 14.77 16.44 -10.25
N MET A 90 14.77 15.46 -9.34
CA MET A 90 15.41 15.54 -8.01
C MET A 90 14.77 16.61 -7.11
N CYS A 91 13.43 16.73 -7.13
CA CYS A 91 12.69 17.68 -6.28
C CYS A 91 12.47 17.20 -4.85
N ASN A 92 12.76 15.93 -4.55
CA ASN A 92 12.60 15.27 -3.25
C ASN A 92 11.18 15.22 -2.66
N ARG A 93 10.14 15.58 -3.42
CA ARG A 93 8.75 15.52 -2.92
C ARG A 93 8.34 14.13 -2.42
N CYS A 94 8.71 13.08 -3.15
CA CYS A 94 8.44 11.69 -2.76
C CYS A 94 9.24 11.24 -1.52
N GLN A 95 10.38 11.88 -1.24
CA GLN A 95 11.18 11.64 -0.05
C GLN A 95 10.62 12.38 1.16
N ASP A 96 10.31 13.67 1.03
CA ASP A 96 9.83 14.52 2.13
C ASP A 96 8.46 14.08 2.66
N LEU A 97 7.72 13.28 1.88
CA LEU A 97 6.43 12.70 2.27
C LEU A 97 6.50 11.20 2.54
N CYS A 98 7.67 10.56 2.38
CA CYS A 98 7.84 9.15 2.67
C CYS A 98 7.79 8.92 4.19
N PRO A 99 6.83 8.11 4.70
CA PRO A 99 6.74 7.86 6.14
C PRO A 99 7.99 7.24 6.76
N ALA A 100 8.68 6.36 6.02
CA ALA A 100 9.95 5.78 6.44
C ALA A 100 11.05 6.84 6.53
N TYR A 101 11.23 7.67 5.50
CA TYR A 101 12.26 8.71 5.49
C TYR A 101 12.11 9.71 6.64
N VAL A 102 10.90 10.27 6.82
CA VAL A 102 10.68 11.35 7.81
C VAL A 102 10.76 10.86 9.25
N THR A 103 10.65 9.54 9.47
CA THR A 103 10.83 8.91 10.79
C THR A 103 12.27 8.47 11.04
N GLY A 104 13.20 8.74 10.10
CA GLY A 104 14.63 8.48 10.27
C GLY A 104 15.08 7.09 9.82
N LYS A 105 14.29 6.37 9.01
CA LYS A 105 14.72 5.15 8.29
C LYS A 105 15.52 5.53 7.03
N GLU A 106 16.29 4.60 6.46
CA GLU A 106 17.18 4.91 5.33
C GLU A 106 16.43 5.09 3.99
N LEU A 107 15.18 4.59 3.90
CA LEU A 107 14.40 4.64 2.66
C LEU A 107 14.16 6.07 2.16
N SER A 108 14.75 6.40 1.01
CA SER A 108 14.38 7.56 0.20
C SER A 108 13.93 7.14 -1.21
N PRO A 109 12.64 7.31 -1.55
CA PRO A 109 12.15 7.08 -2.91
C PRO A 109 12.81 8.00 -3.95
N SER A 110 13.26 9.19 -3.55
CA SER A 110 13.97 10.11 -4.45
C SER A 110 15.38 9.58 -4.77
N ALA A 111 16.07 9.03 -3.76
CA ALA A 111 17.40 8.49 -3.91
C ALA A 111 17.42 7.31 -4.89
N ILE A 112 16.40 6.45 -4.89
CA ILE A 112 16.27 5.33 -5.86
C ILE A 112 16.39 5.84 -7.29
N GLU A 113 15.61 6.86 -7.66
CA GLU A 113 15.60 7.42 -9.01
C GLU A 113 16.89 8.18 -9.36
N ILE A 114 17.44 8.91 -8.39
CA ILE A 114 18.70 9.64 -8.54
C ILE A 114 19.86 8.65 -8.78
N ASN A 115 19.92 7.60 -7.99
CA ASN A 115 20.95 6.58 -8.06
C ASN A 115 20.88 5.82 -9.39
N LYS A 116 19.67 5.46 -9.87
CA LYS A 116 19.49 4.88 -11.22
C LYS A 116 20.09 5.77 -12.30
N ARG A 117 19.79 7.07 -12.30
CA ARG A 117 20.37 8.01 -13.30
C ARG A 117 21.89 8.04 -13.24
N TYR A 118 22.46 8.22 -12.06
CA TYR A 118 23.91 8.33 -11.92
C TYR A 118 24.61 7.04 -12.33
N TYR A 119 24.08 5.88 -11.91
CA TYR A 119 24.61 4.59 -12.31
C TYR A 119 24.58 4.42 -13.84
N ILE A 120 23.46 4.72 -14.50
CA ILE A 120 23.36 4.62 -15.97
C ILE A 120 24.36 5.56 -16.66
N ASN A 121 24.49 6.80 -16.17
CA ASN A 121 25.42 7.78 -16.75
C ASN A 121 26.89 7.37 -16.59
N GLU A 122 27.27 6.83 -15.43
CA GLU A 122 28.63 6.36 -15.16
C GLU A 122 29.00 5.15 -16.02
N HIS A 123 28.02 4.31 -16.35
CA HIS A 123 28.21 3.07 -17.12
C HIS A 123 27.74 3.18 -18.58
N LEU A 124 27.42 4.38 -19.06
CA LEU A 124 26.72 4.55 -20.35
C LEU A 124 27.45 3.90 -21.52
N ASN A 125 28.78 4.02 -21.59
CA ASN A 125 29.56 3.43 -22.68
C ASN A 125 29.45 1.90 -22.69
N ALA A 126 29.61 1.26 -21.53
CA ALA A 126 29.49 -0.19 -21.38
C ALA A 126 28.07 -0.66 -21.71
N LEU A 127 27.04 -0.01 -21.13
CA LEU A 127 25.63 -0.32 -21.40
C LEU A 127 25.29 -0.15 -22.89
N SER A 128 25.81 0.90 -23.55
CA SER A 128 25.59 1.15 -24.98
C SER A 128 26.25 0.11 -25.89
N ASN A 129 27.31 -0.56 -25.40
CA ASN A 129 27.95 -1.69 -26.08
C ASN A 129 27.24 -3.03 -25.82
N GLY A 130 26.14 -3.03 -25.04
CA GLY A 130 25.41 -4.24 -24.67
C GLY A 130 26.04 -5.01 -23.52
N GLU A 131 26.97 -4.42 -22.76
CA GLU A 131 27.52 -5.02 -21.56
C GLU A 131 26.46 -5.06 -20.45
N LYS A 132 26.44 -6.18 -19.71
CA LYS A 132 25.52 -6.40 -18.59
C LYS A 132 26.06 -5.81 -17.30
N THR A 133 25.18 -5.41 -16.40
CA THR A 133 25.61 -4.94 -15.07
C THR A 133 26.05 -6.11 -14.19
N THR A 134 27.03 -5.86 -13.33
CA THR A 134 27.55 -6.87 -12.39
C THR A 134 26.97 -6.70 -10.99
N ASP A 135 26.72 -5.45 -10.58
CA ASP A 135 26.32 -5.15 -9.21
C ASP A 135 24.80 -5.19 -9.04
N PRO A 136 24.29 -5.92 -8.04
CA PRO A 136 22.87 -5.97 -7.78
C PRO A 136 22.33 -4.63 -7.27
N LEU A 137 21.07 -4.34 -7.57
CA LEU A 137 20.43 -3.06 -7.29
C LEU A 137 20.49 -2.69 -5.79
N TYR A 138 20.33 -3.64 -4.88
CA TYR A 138 20.35 -3.39 -3.43
C TYR A 138 21.73 -2.98 -2.86
N LYS A 139 22.78 -2.92 -3.69
CA LYS A 139 24.10 -2.43 -3.28
C LYS A 139 24.35 -0.95 -3.60
N TRP A 140 23.61 -0.39 -4.56
CA TRP A 140 23.87 0.98 -5.04
C TRP A 140 22.60 1.80 -5.28
N MET A 141 21.47 1.17 -5.61
CA MET A 141 20.19 1.86 -5.84
C MET A 141 19.53 2.24 -4.51
N LEU A 142 19.50 1.30 -3.57
CA LEU A 142 18.97 1.43 -2.21
C LEU A 142 19.61 0.38 -1.30
N THR A 143 19.69 0.64 0.00
CA THR A 143 20.20 -0.32 0.99
C THR A 143 19.15 -1.40 1.31
N GLU A 144 19.58 -2.50 1.94
CA GLU A 144 18.66 -3.53 2.42
C GLU A 144 17.65 -2.98 3.46
N GLU A 145 18.09 -2.12 4.37
CA GLU A 145 17.18 -1.47 5.34
C GLU A 145 16.12 -0.63 4.62
N ALA A 146 16.52 0.15 3.62
CA ALA A 146 15.60 0.97 2.83
C ALA A 146 14.56 0.08 2.11
N LEU A 147 15.02 -1.05 1.58
CA LEU A 147 14.21 -2.06 0.91
C LEU A 147 13.08 -2.56 1.81
N TRP A 148 13.39 -2.95 3.04
CA TRP A 148 12.43 -3.54 3.99
C TRP A 148 11.60 -2.48 4.73
N SER A 149 12.07 -1.24 4.82
CA SER A 149 11.32 -0.09 5.36
C SER A 149 10.10 0.34 4.54
N CYS A 150 10.00 -0.11 3.29
CA CYS A 150 8.86 0.25 2.44
C CYS A 150 7.58 -0.46 2.91
N THR A 151 6.59 0.33 3.31
CA THR A 151 5.27 -0.14 3.75
C THR A 151 4.24 -0.25 2.61
N THR A 152 4.70 -0.08 1.37
CA THR A 152 3.87 -0.12 0.16
C THR A 152 2.65 0.81 0.18
N CYS A 153 2.74 1.94 0.89
CA CYS A 153 1.60 2.85 1.09
C CYS A 153 1.29 3.75 -0.13
N GLY A 154 2.09 3.68 -1.21
CA GLY A 154 1.83 4.39 -2.46
C GLY A 154 2.13 5.90 -2.48
N PHE A 155 2.55 6.53 -1.38
CA PHE A 155 2.71 8.00 -1.34
C PHE A 155 3.69 8.52 -2.41
N CYS A 156 4.84 7.86 -2.56
CA CYS A 156 5.85 8.27 -3.55
C CYS A 156 5.37 8.19 -5.00
N VAL A 157 4.42 7.29 -5.29
CA VAL A 157 3.80 7.13 -6.60
C VAL A 157 2.77 8.22 -6.83
N GLU A 158 1.86 8.40 -5.85
CA GLU A 158 0.77 9.38 -5.91
C GLU A 158 1.28 10.81 -6.13
N VAL A 159 2.37 11.19 -5.45
CA VAL A 159 2.83 12.58 -5.44
C VAL A 159 3.74 12.96 -6.61
N CYS A 160 4.14 11.98 -7.43
CA CYS A 160 5.09 12.20 -8.51
C CYS A 160 4.40 12.76 -9.76
N PRO A 161 4.69 14.02 -10.18
CA PRO A 161 3.98 14.66 -11.30
C PRO A 161 4.34 14.07 -12.67
N VAL A 162 5.39 13.24 -12.74
CA VAL A 162 5.89 12.62 -13.97
C VAL A 162 5.78 11.08 -13.94
N GLY A 163 5.03 10.53 -12.97
CA GLY A 163 4.66 9.12 -12.97
C GLY A 163 5.77 8.13 -12.59
N ASN A 164 6.81 8.57 -11.86
CA ASN A 164 7.81 7.64 -11.34
C ASN A 164 7.21 6.69 -10.30
N GLU A 165 7.61 5.42 -10.34
CA GLU A 165 7.06 4.36 -9.48
C GLU A 165 8.15 3.67 -8.62
N PRO A 166 8.93 4.38 -7.78
CA PRO A 166 10.03 3.78 -7.01
C PRO A 166 9.56 2.68 -6.04
N MET A 167 8.28 2.68 -5.65
CA MET A 167 7.70 1.60 -4.85
C MET A 167 7.65 0.27 -5.61
N VAL A 168 7.39 0.31 -6.91
CA VAL A 168 7.31 -0.89 -7.77
C VAL A 168 8.70 -1.49 -7.96
N ASP A 169 9.73 -0.65 -8.11
CA ASP A 169 11.13 -1.11 -8.12
C ASP A 169 11.46 -1.90 -6.85
N ILE A 170 11.10 -1.37 -5.67
CA ILE A 170 11.33 -2.04 -4.39
C ILE A 170 10.64 -3.41 -4.37
N LEU A 171 9.38 -3.49 -4.79
CA LEU A 171 8.62 -4.74 -4.82
C LEU A 171 9.26 -5.78 -5.75
N ARG A 172 9.76 -5.36 -6.91
CA ARG A 172 10.43 -6.24 -7.87
C ARG A 172 11.80 -6.73 -7.38
N VAL A 173 12.56 -5.87 -6.70
CA VAL A 173 13.81 -6.28 -6.04
C VAL A 173 13.52 -7.25 -4.90
N ARG A 174 12.46 -7.03 -4.12
CA ARG A 174 12.02 -7.98 -3.09
C ARG A 174 11.70 -9.36 -3.65
N GLN A 175 11.04 -9.44 -4.81
CA GLN A 175 10.76 -10.73 -5.47
C GLN A 175 12.05 -11.49 -5.78
N ASP A 176 13.09 -10.82 -6.28
CA ASP A 176 14.39 -11.45 -6.53
C ASP A 176 15.05 -11.92 -5.24
N LEU A 177 15.16 -11.03 -4.25
CA LEU A 177 15.80 -11.36 -2.98
C LEU A 177 15.13 -12.55 -2.29
N VAL A 178 13.80 -12.65 -2.34
CA VAL A 178 13.05 -13.75 -1.74
C VAL A 178 13.16 -15.04 -2.55
N LEU A 179 12.92 -14.99 -3.86
CA LEU A 179 12.78 -16.19 -4.70
C LEU A 179 14.12 -16.75 -5.18
N MET A 180 15.12 -15.90 -5.39
CA MET A 180 16.42 -16.30 -5.95
C MET A 180 17.50 -16.40 -4.87
N GLU A 181 17.56 -15.41 -3.97
CA GLU A 181 18.67 -15.28 -3.01
C GLU A 181 18.32 -15.80 -1.60
N SER A 182 17.04 -16.09 -1.32
CA SER A 182 16.55 -16.39 0.03
C SER A 182 16.97 -15.36 1.08
N ASN A 183 17.06 -14.09 0.69
CA ASN A 183 17.45 -12.96 1.52
C ASN A 183 16.23 -12.10 1.87
N PHE A 184 15.81 -12.14 3.13
CA PHE A 184 14.68 -11.37 3.65
C PHE A 184 14.77 -11.29 5.18
N PRO A 185 14.00 -10.39 5.85
CA PRO A 185 14.00 -10.29 7.30
C PRO A 185 13.65 -11.65 7.93
N GLN A 186 14.42 -12.07 8.94
CA GLN A 186 14.29 -13.42 9.50
C GLN A 186 12.87 -13.71 10.03
N ASP A 187 12.22 -12.71 10.64
CA ASP A 187 10.85 -12.85 11.17
C ASP A 187 9.80 -13.04 10.05
N ALA A 188 10.10 -12.62 8.81
CA ALA A 188 9.25 -12.89 7.65
C ALA A 188 9.22 -14.38 7.29
N MET A 189 10.29 -15.12 7.58
CA MET A 189 10.35 -16.58 7.34
C MET A 189 9.26 -17.31 8.13
N ASP A 190 9.07 -16.93 9.40
CA ASP A 190 8.05 -17.52 10.26
C ASP A 190 6.65 -17.27 9.70
N VAL A 191 6.43 -16.11 9.07
CA VAL A 191 5.15 -15.81 8.44
C VAL A 191 4.93 -16.63 7.17
N PHE A 192 5.94 -16.84 6.33
CA PHE A 192 5.82 -17.73 5.18
C PHE A 192 5.48 -19.15 5.60
N ASN A 193 6.20 -19.70 6.58
CA ASN A 193 5.95 -21.04 7.11
C ASN A 193 4.53 -21.17 7.66
N LYS A 194 4.03 -20.14 8.37
CA LYS A 194 2.67 -20.13 8.92
C LYS A 194 1.60 -20.09 7.81
N ILE A 195 1.78 -19.26 6.78
CA ILE A 195 0.84 -19.20 5.65
C ILE A 195 0.83 -20.53 4.90
N GLU A 196 2.00 -21.12 4.64
CA GLU A 196 2.10 -22.41 3.94
C GLU A 196 1.46 -23.55 4.74
N THR A 197 1.72 -23.63 6.05
CA THR A 197 1.25 -24.73 6.89
C THR A 197 -0.22 -24.58 7.31
N TYR A 198 -0.65 -23.36 7.64
CA TYR A 198 -1.94 -23.09 8.26
C TYR A 198 -2.90 -22.26 7.38
N GLY A 199 -2.46 -21.81 6.21
CA GLY A 199 -3.26 -20.93 5.34
C GLY A 199 -3.48 -19.53 5.92
N ASN A 200 -2.74 -19.13 6.97
CA ASN A 200 -2.84 -17.80 7.58
C ASN A 200 -1.53 -17.39 8.27
N PRO A 201 -1.22 -16.08 8.33
CA PRO A 201 0.04 -15.60 8.91
C PRO A 201 0.07 -15.60 10.46
N TRP A 202 -1.06 -15.86 11.13
CA TRP A 202 -1.12 -16.00 12.60
C TRP A 202 -0.69 -17.40 13.07
N GLY A 203 -0.55 -18.38 12.18
CA GLY A 203 -0.18 -19.76 12.53
C GLY A 203 -1.27 -20.49 13.32
N MET A 204 -2.52 -20.02 13.24
CA MET A 204 -3.64 -20.63 13.93
C MET A 204 -4.27 -21.73 13.09
N SER A 205 -4.88 -22.72 13.72
CA SER A 205 -5.53 -23.83 13.02
C SER A 205 -6.65 -23.34 12.08
N PRO A 206 -6.79 -23.87 10.86
CA PRO A 206 -7.93 -23.61 9.98
C PRO A 206 -9.29 -23.96 10.63
N GLN A 207 -9.32 -24.96 11.50
CA GLN A 207 -10.52 -25.36 12.24
C GLN A 207 -10.97 -24.30 13.25
N ASP A 208 -10.03 -23.47 13.73
CA ASP A 208 -10.32 -22.37 14.66
C ASP A 208 -10.89 -21.13 13.96
N ARG A 209 -10.90 -21.10 12.63
CA ARG A 209 -11.32 -19.93 11.86
C ARG A 209 -12.75 -19.52 12.13
N GLU A 210 -13.60 -20.45 12.53
CA GLU A 210 -15.03 -20.20 12.72
C GLU A 210 -15.37 -19.73 14.14
N LYS A 211 -14.40 -19.76 15.06
CA LYS A 211 -14.62 -19.40 16.47
C LYS A 211 -15.13 -17.96 16.66
N TRP A 212 -14.79 -17.04 15.77
CA TRP A 212 -15.28 -15.66 15.85
C TRP A 212 -16.80 -15.54 15.63
N MET A 213 -17.42 -16.53 14.98
CA MET A 213 -18.85 -16.59 14.69
C MET A 213 -19.66 -17.17 15.87
N GLU A 214 -19.01 -17.68 16.92
CA GLU A 214 -19.68 -18.29 18.06
C GLU A 214 -20.71 -17.33 18.68
N GLY A 215 -21.95 -17.82 18.83
CA GLY A 215 -23.05 -17.02 19.37
C GLY A 215 -23.72 -16.07 18.38
N MET A 216 -23.37 -16.15 17.09
CA MET A 216 -23.95 -15.33 16.02
C MET A 216 -24.59 -16.20 14.93
N ASP A 217 -25.60 -15.64 14.26
CA ASP A 217 -26.17 -16.23 13.04
C ASP A 217 -25.34 -15.78 11.84
N VAL A 218 -24.38 -16.61 11.42
CA VAL A 218 -23.49 -16.35 10.28
C VAL A 218 -23.64 -17.49 9.27
N PRO A 219 -24.29 -17.26 8.12
CA PRO A 219 -24.43 -18.30 7.10
C PRO A 219 -23.09 -18.69 6.49
N VAL A 220 -22.84 -19.99 6.35
CA VAL A 220 -21.63 -20.54 5.72
C VAL A 220 -21.95 -21.13 4.35
N MET A 221 -21.13 -20.86 3.34
CA MET A 221 -21.36 -21.24 1.94
C MET A 221 -21.57 -22.75 1.76
N ARG A 222 -20.83 -23.61 2.48
CA ARG A 222 -20.99 -25.08 2.40
C ARG A 222 -22.37 -25.58 2.86
N GLU A 223 -23.08 -24.80 3.68
CA GLU A 223 -24.41 -25.13 4.19
C GLU A 223 -25.51 -24.41 3.39
N LYS A 224 -25.29 -23.14 3.06
CA LYS A 224 -26.25 -22.30 2.33
C LYS A 224 -26.27 -22.55 0.82
N GLY A 225 -25.18 -23.03 0.25
CA GLY A 225 -25.00 -23.33 -1.18
C GLY A 225 -24.67 -22.10 -2.05
N SER A 226 -25.39 -20.98 -1.85
CA SER A 226 -25.13 -19.72 -2.57
C SER A 226 -25.60 -18.50 -1.78
N ALA A 227 -24.98 -17.34 -2.03
CA ALA A 227 -25.45 -16.05 -1.54
C ALA A 227 -25.09 -14.94 -2.55
N GLU A 228 -25.80 -13.80 -2.52
CA GLU A 228 -25.46 -12.64 -3.34
C GLU A 228 -24.05 -12.11 -3.04
N TYR A 229 -23.68 -12.02 -1.77
CA TYR A 229 -22.36 -11.56 -1.33
C TYR A 229 -21.59 -12.65 -0.59
N LEU A 230 -20.30 -12.79 -0.90
CA LEU A 230 -19.35 -13.41 0.01
C LEU A 230 -18.87 -12.35 1.00
N TYR A 231 -19.03 -12.57 2.30
CA TYR A 231 -18.34 -11.78 3.32
C TYR A 231 -16.96 -12.37 3.57
N TRP A 232 -15.91 -11.63 3.22
CA TRP A 232 -14.51 -12.00 3.42
C TRP A 232 -13.98 -11.36 4.70
N ALA A 233 -13.97 -12.13 5.78
CA ALA A 233 -13.43 -11.70 7.07
C ALA A 233 -11.91 -11.52 7.02
N GLY A 234 -11.23 -12.33 6.18
CA GLY A 234 -9.78 -12.37 6.08
C GLY A 234 -9.11 -12.92 7.34
N CYS A 235 -7.79 -12.98 7.33
CA CYS A 235 -7.04 -13.57 8.44
C CYS A 235 -7.17 -12.78 9.74
N ALA A 236 -7.00 -11.45 9.70
CA ALA A 236 -7.15 -10.61 10.89
C ALA A 236 -8.57 -10.72 11.47
N GLY A 237 -9.59 -10.68 10.60
CA GLY A 237 -10.99 -10.79 11.03
C GLY A 237 -11.36 -12.12 11.69
N ALA A 238 -10.62 -13.19 11.39
CA ALA A 238 -10.88 -14.50 11.96
C ALA A 238 -10.00 -14.85 13.18
N TYR A 239 -8.76 -14.34 13.23
CA TYR A 239 -7.74 -14.81 14.18
C TYR A 239 -7.28 -13.74 15.17
N ASP A 240 -7.24 -12.46 14.79
CA ASP A 240 -6.85 -11.37 15.69
C ASP A 240 -8.03 -10.95 16.59
N ASP A 241 -7.79 -10.70 17.87
CA ASP A 241 -8.87 -10.44 18.83
C ASP A 241 -9.63 -9.14 18.53
N ARG A 242 -8.95 -8.07 18.13
CA ARG A 242 -9.64 -6.84 17.68
C ARG A 242 -10.30 -7.06 16.33
N GLY A 243 -9.64 -7.76 15.41
CA GLY A 243 -10.20 -8.12 14.10
C GLY A 243 -11.51 -8.91 14.20
N LYS A 244 -11.64 -9.83 15.18
CA LYS A 244 -12.87 -10.58 15.45
C LYS A 244 -14.03 -9.66 15.82
N GLU A 245 -13.80 -8.65 16.67
CA GLU A 245 -14.85 -7.69 17.05
C GLU A 245 -15.34 -6.84 15.87
N ILE A 246 -14.43 -6.49 14.94
CA ILE A 246 -14.81 -5.85 13.67
C ILE A 246 -15.68 -6.80 12.83
N SER A 247 -15.28 -8.08 12.70
CA SER A 247 -16.05 -9.06 11.93
C SER A 247 -17.46 -9.26 12.49
N LYS A 248 -17.59 -9.36 13.81
CA LYS A 248 -18.88 -9.44 14.50
C LYS A 248 -19.72 -8.18 14.26
N SER A 249 -19.10 -7.01 14.28
CA SER A 249 -19.79 -5.74 14.03
C SER A 249 -20.31 -5.64 12.59
N VAL A 250 -19.51 -6.04 11.60
CA VAL A 250 -19.94 -6.10 10.19
C VAL A 250 -21.10 -7.09 10.04
N VAL A 251 -20.99 -8.30 10.59
CA VAL A 251 -22.08 -9.30 10.58
C VAL A 251 -23.37 -8.76 11.22
N LYS A 252 -23.27 -8.07 12.36
CA LYS A 252 -24.44 -7.46 13.02
C LYS A 252 -25.15 -6.48 12.07
N ILE A 253 -24.38 -5.67 11.34
CA ILE A 253 -24.92 -4.73 10.35
C ILE A 253 -25.56 -5.46 9.17
N LEU A 254 -24.88 -6.47 8.61
CA LEU A 254 -25.41 -7.28 7.50
C LEU A 254 -26.72 -7.98 7.87
N ASN A 255 -26.78 -8.57 9.06
CA ASN A 255 -27.99 -9.23 9.59
C ASN A 255 -29.12 -8.23 9.80
N LYS A 256 -28.84 -7.06 10.42
CA LYS A 256 -29.84 -6.01 10.62
C LYS A 256 -30.43 -5.51 9.30
N ALA A 257 -29.58 -5.38 8.28
CA ALA A 257 -29.96 -4.94 6.94
C ALA A 257 -30.62 -6.04 6.07
N ASN A 258 -30.74 -7.27 6.58
CA ASN A 258 -31.20 -8.45 5.85
C ASN A 258 -30.44 -8.66 4.52
N VAL A 259 -29.11 -8.51 4.55
CA VAL A 259 -28.26 -8.75 3.38
C VAL A 259 -28.16 -10.24 3.11
N ASP A 260 -28.28 -10.65 1.84
CA ASP A 260 -28.03 -12.03 1.43
C ASP A 260 -26.52 -12.29 1.30
N TYR A 261 -25.88 -12.71 2.39
CA TYR A 261 -24.45 -13.04 2.40
C TYR A 261 -24.18 -14.45 2.91
N ALA A 262 -22.95 -14.92 2.75
CA ALA A 262 -22.36 -16.04 3.48
C ALA A 262 -20.85 -15.88 3.59
N VAL A 263 -20.22 -16.60 4.50
CA VAL A 263 -18.76 -16.73 4.62
C VAL A 263 -18.29 -18.06 4.06
N LEU A 264 -17.01 -18.17 3.70
CA LEU A 264 -16.40 -19.47 3.34
C LEU A 264 -16.09 -20.33 4.57
N GLY A 265 -16.09 -19.76 5.77
CA GLY A 265 -15.71 -20.48 6.99
C GLY A 265 -14.28 -21.01 6.88
N ASN A 266 -14.03 -22.21 7.37
CA ASN A 266 -12.72 -22.88 7.30
C ASN A 266 -12.19 -23.17 5.87
N GLU A 267 -12.98 -22.95 4.81
CA GLU A 267 -12.49 -23.02 3.42
C GLU A 267 -11.77 -21.73 2.97
N GLU A 268 -11.90 -20.63 3.72
CA GLU A 268 -11.19 -19.37 3.45
C GLU A 268 -9.73 -19.44 3.92
N THR A 269 -8.78 -19.14 3.04
CA THR A 269 -7.36 -18.99 3.40
C THR A 269 -6.92 -17.53 3.33
N CYS A 270 -5.62 -17.27 3.47
CA CYS A 270 -5.05 -15.94 3.32
C CYS A 270 -5.25 -15.44 1.88
N THR A 271 -5.44 -14.14 1.69
CA THR A 271 -5.43 -13.56 0.33
C THR A 271 -4.06 -13.69 -0.35
N GLY A 272 -3.00 -13.87 0.44
CA GLY A 272 -1.61 -13.86 -0.02
C GLY A 272 -0.96 -12.48 -0.02
N ASP A 273 -1.65 -11.41 0.45
CA ASP A 273 -1.12 -10.03 0.45
C ASP A 273 0.28 -9.95 1.07
N SER A 274 0.44 -10.40 2.33
CA SER A 274 1.72 -10.29 3.02
C SER A 274 2.84 -11.08 2.32
N ALA A 275 2.54 -12.28 1.82
CA ALA A 275 3.50 -13.06 1.03
C ALA A 275 3.96 -12.27 -0.20
N ARG A 276 3.01 -11.74 -0.97
CA ARG A 276 3.29 -10.99 -2.20
C ARG A 276 4.08 -9.71 -1.94
N ARG A 277 3.70 -8.93 -0.94
CA ARG A 277 4.34 -7.64 -0.63
C ARG A 277 5.76 -7.79 -0.06
N ILE A 278 6.08 -8.95 0.53
CA ILE A 278 7.44 -9.29 0.96
C ILE A 278 8.27 -9.84 -0.21
N GLY A 279 7.65 -10.34 -1.27
CA GLY A 279 8.33 -10.84 -2.47
C GLY A 279 8.11 -12.34 -2.75
N ASN A 280 7.37 -13.05 -1.90
CA ASN A 280 7.08 -14.47 -2.09
C ASN A 280 5.88 -14.66 -3.04
N GLU A 281 6.16 -14.54 -4.34
CA GLU A 281 5.15 -14.66 -5.40
C GLU A 281 4.57 -16.09 -5.48
N TYR A 282 5.39 -17.13 -5.26
CA TYR A 282 4.94 -18.53 -5.24
C TYR A 282 3.86 -18.76 -4.19
N LEU A 283 4.12 -18.36 -2.95
CA LEU A 283 3.17 -18.52 -1.85
C LEU A 283 1.91 -17.67 -2.08
N PHE A 284 2.04 -16.47 -2.66
CA PHE A 284 0.88 -15.68 -3.08
C PHE A 284 0.01 -16.44 -4.10
N GLN A 285 0.60 -16.93 -5.19
CA GLN A 285 -0.15 -17.62 -6.25
C GLN A 285 -0.81 -18.90 -5.72
N MET A 286 -0.13 -19.67 -4.86
CA MET A 286 -0.71 -20.84 -4.20
C MET A 286 -1.99 -20.50 -3.43
N GLN A 287 -1.94 -19.49 -2.56
CA GLN A 287 -3.10 -19.05 -1.79
C GLN A 287 -4.21 -18.49 -2.69
N ALA A 288 -3.85 -17.72 -3.71
CA ALA A 288 -4.78 -17.15 -4.66
C ALA A 288 -5.54 -18.22 -5.46
N MET A 289 -4.83 -19.21 -5.99
CA MET A 289 -5.44 -20.32 -6.74
C MET A 289 -6.42 -21.12 -5.87
N GLN A 290 -6.06 -21.42 -4.62
CA GLN A 290 -6.95 -22.12 -3.68
C GLN A 290 -8.24 -21.31 -3.42
N ASN A 291 -8.13 -20.01 -3.19
CA ASN A 291 -9.30 -19.15 -2.99
C ASN A 291 -10.16 -19.04 -4.26
N MET A 292 -9.54 -18.91 -5.43
CA MET A 292 -10.25 -18.85 -6.72
C MET A 292 -10.99 -20.15 -7.04
N GLU A 293 -10.46 -21.30 -6.64
CA GLU A 293 -11.18 -22.58 -6.74
C GLU A 293 -12.47 -22.56 -5.92
N ASN A 294 -12.42 -22.07 -4.68
CA ASN A 294 -13.61 -21.91 -3.84
C ASN A 294 -14.59 -20.88 -4.41
N PHE A 295 -14.10 -19.77 -4.97
CA PHE A 295 -14.95 -18.79 -5.63
C PHE A 295 -15.67 -19.40 -6.83
N LYS A 296 -14.99 -20.21 -7.64
CA LYS A 296 -15.59 -20.94 -8.76
C LYS A 296 -16.61 -21.97 -8.30
N LYS A 297 -16.29 -22.73 -7.24
CA LYS A 297 -17.18 -23.74 -6.63
C LYS A 297 -18.52 -23.15 -6.20
N TYR A 298 -18.52 -21.97 -5.57
CA TYR A 298 -19.74 -21.31 -5.07
C TYR A 298 -20.31 -20.23 -6.00
N GLY A 299 -19.69 -19.99 -7.16
CA GLY A 299 -20.13 -18.95 -8.10
C GLY A 299 -20.01 -17.52 -7.54
N VAL A 300 -19.01 -17.26 -6.69
CA VAL A 300 -18.79 -15.96 -6.05
C VAL A 300 -18.44 -14.91 -7.10
N LYS A 301 -19.15 -13.77 -7.04
CA LYS A 301 -18.89 -12.60 -7.89
C LYS A 301 -18.74 -11.30 -7.10
N LYS A 302 -19.52 -11.15 -6.03
CA LYS A 302 -19.49 -9.97 -5.17
C LYS A 302 -18.89 -10.33 -3.81
N ILE A 303 -17.95 -9.52 -3.35
CA ILE A 303 -17.27 -9.73 -2.07
C ILE A 303 -17.34 -8.46 -1.24
N ILE A 304 -17.77 -8.57 0.02
CA ILE A 304 -17.65 -7.51 1.03
C ILE A 304 -16.43 -7.86 1.89
N THR A 305 -15.51 -6.92 2.08
CA THR A 305 -14.37 -7.13 2.98
C THR A 305 -14.13 -5.94 3.90
N GLN A 306 -13.68 -6.24 5.12
CA GLN A 306 -13.34 -5.22 6.12
C GLN A 306 -11.88 -4.73 6.05
N CYS A 307 -11.06 -5.35 5.21
CA CYS A 307 -9.64 -5.07 5.14
C CYS A 307 -9.27 -4.47 3.77
N PRO A 308 -8.77 -3.23 3.71
CA PRO A 308 -8.31 -2.61 2.45
C PRO A 308 -7.16 -3.36 1.77
N HIS A 309 -6.35 -4.11 2.51
CA HIS A 309 -5.34 -5.00 1.93
C HIS A 309 -6.00 -6.17 1.19
N CYS A 310 -6.99 -6.82 1.82
CA CYS A 310 -7.76 -7.88 1.17
C CYS A 310 -8.52 -7.34 -0.04
N LEU A 311 -9.11 -6.14 0.05
CA LEU A 311 -9.76 -5.45 -1.06
C LEU A 311 -8.82 -5.32 -2.26
N THR A 312 -7.61 -4.79 -2.02
CA THR A 312 -6.62 -4.59 -3.09
C THR A 312 -6.17 -5.91 -3.68
N THR A 313 -5.90 -6.92 -2.87
CA THR A 313 -5.46 -8.23 -3.37
C THR A 313 -6.56 -8.96 -4.15
N LEU A 314 -7.76 -9.06 -3.60
CA LEU A 314 -8.89 -9.76 -4.23
C LEU A 314 -9.36 -9.06 -5.51
N LYS A 315 -9.38 -7.72 -5.54
CA LYS A 315 -9.85 -6.96 -6.70
C LYS A 315 -8.78 -6.82 -7.79
N ASN A 316 -7.55 -6.52 -7.39
CA ASN A 316 -6.52 -6.08 -8.30
C ASN A 316 -5.52 -7.20 -8.59
N ASP A 317 -4.93 -7.79 -7.55
CA ASP A 317 -3.91 -8.84 -7.74
C ASP A 317 -4.53 -10.11 -8.33
N TYR A 318 -5.70 -10.55 -7.85
CA TYR A 318 -6.40 -11.69 -8.46
C TYR A 318 -6.98 -11.33 -9.83
N GLY A 319 -7.24 -10.04 -10.08
CA GLY A 319 -7.63 -9.55 -11.39
C GLY A 319 -6.54 -9.75 -12.46
N GLU A 320 -5.27 -9.66 -12.08
CA GLU A 320 -4.14 -10.03 -12.96
C GLU A 320 -4.08 -11.54 -13.22
N MET A 321 -4.67 -12.37 -12.34
CA MET A 321 -4.85 -13.82 -12.53
C MET A 321 -6.15 -14.17 -13.29
N GLY A 322 -6.89 -13.18 -13.77
CA GLY A 322 -8.15 -13.37 -14.51
C GLY A 322 -9.40 -13.51 -13.64
N ALA A 323 -9.34 -13.20 -12.34
CA ALA A 323 -10.54 -13.15 -11.51
C ALA A 323 -11.39 -11.90 -11.82
N GLU A 324 -12.68 -12.10 -12.06
CA GLU A 324 -13.67 -11.03 -12.26
C GLU A 324 -14.53 -10.86 -11.01
N LEU A 325 -13.98 -10.16 -10.00
CA LEU A 325 -14.62 -9.96 -8.70
C LEU A 325 -15.02 -8.49 -8.49
N ASP A 326 -16.26 -8.27 -8.09
CA ASP A 326 -16.76 -6.99 -7.56
C ASP A 326 -16.52 -6.97 -6.04
N VAL A 327 -15.37 -6.41 -5.65
CA VAL A 327 -14.97 -6.35 -4.24
C VAL A 327 -15.23 -4.95 -3.71
N ILE A 328 -16.04 -4.85 -2.66
CA ILE A 328 -16.40 -3.61 -1.99
C ILE A 328 -15.90 -3.60 -0.55
N HIS A 329 -15.40 -2.45 -0.11
CA HIS A 329 -15.01 -2.26 1.27
C HIS A 329 -16.23 -2.12 2.20
N HIS A 330 -16.14 -2.60 3.43
CA HIS A 330 -17.23 -2.48 4.40
C HIS A 330 -17.68 -1.03 4.62
N SER A 331 -16.78 -0.04 4.57
CA SER A 331 -17.16 1.38 4.68
C SER A 331 -18.12 1.81 3.57
N GLN A 332 -17.82 1.44 2.33
CA GLN A 332 -18.62 1.78 1.16
C GLN A 332 -19.96 1.05 1.20
N PHE A 333 -19.94 -0.23 1.58
CA PHE A 333 -21.15 -1.03 1.69
C PHE A 333 -22.08 -0.53 2.80
N ILE A 334 -21.54 -0.18 3.98
CA ILE A 334 -22.32 0.44 5.06
C ILE A 334 -22.90 1.78 4.61
N GLY A 335 -22.13 2.61 3.89
CA GLY A 335 -22.62 3.84 3.26
C GLY A 335 -23.83 3.60 2.35
N GLN A 336 -23.79 2.57 1.51
CA GLN A 336 -24.92 2.16 0.67
C GLN A 336 -26.14 1.74 1.51
N LEU A 337 -25.94 0.94 2.57
CA LEU A 337 -27.03 0.53 3.45
C LEU A 337 -27.69 1.71 4.18
N LEU A 338 -26.92 2.74 4.55
CA LEU A 338 -27.42 3.99 5.13
C LEU A 338 -28.23 4.79 4.10
N ALA A 339 -27.69 4.96 2.90
CA ALA A 339 -28.35 5.69 1.80
C ALA A 339 -29.68 5.03 1.39
N ASP A 340 -29.71 3.69 1.35
CA ASP A 340 -30.91 2.89 1.07
C ASP A 340 -31.90 2.86 2.25
N GLY A 341 -31.51 3.38 3.42
CA GLY A 341 -32.32 3.36 4.63
C GLY A 341 -32.54 1.96 5.23
N LYS A 342 -31.72 0.97 4.85
CA LYS A 342 -31.74 -0.41 5.38
C LYS A 342 -31.24 -0.48 6.82
N ILE A 343 -30.37 0.44 7.22
CA ILE A 343 -29.96 0.67 8.61
C ILE A 343 -30.13 2.14 8.96
N LYS A 344 -30.45 2.41 10.23
CA LYS A 344 -30.68 3.75 10.76
C LYS A 344 -30.08 3.83 12.17
N PRO A 345 -28.77 4.08 12.29
CA PRO A 345 -28.13 4.14 13.58
C PRO A 345 -28.60 5.35 14.39
N GLU A 346 -28.61 5.21 15.71
CA GLU A 346 -28.86 6.33 16.62
C GLU A 346 -27.73 7.36 16.58
N LYS A 347 -28.08 8.63 16.39
CA LYS A 347 -27.13 9.75 16.46
C LYS A 347 -26.89 10.15 17.91
N ASN A 348 -26.07 9.38 18.63
CA ASN A 348 -25.79 9.59 20.06
C ASN A 348 -24.28 9.72 20.36
N LEU A 349 -23.41 9.68 19.35
CA LEU A 349 -21.98 9.91 19.53
C LEU A 349 -21.71 11.42 19.71
N THR A 350 -21.42 11.81 20.96
CA THR A 350 -21.21 13.21 21.38
C THR A 350 -19.73 13.58 21.49
N ASP A 351 -18.86 12.59 21.67
CA ASP A 351 -17.42 12.81 21.79
C ASP A 351 -16.79 13.12 20.42
N LYS A 352 -15.67 13.85 20.45
CA LYS A 352 -14.86 14.12 19.26
C LYS A 352 -14.14 12.85 18.81
N VAL A 353 -14.17 12.60 17.50
CA VAL A 353 -13.51 11.48 16.83
C VAL A 353 -12.57 12.02 15.77
N THR A 354 -11.37 11.46 15.68
CA THR A 354 -10.46 11.66 14.54
C THR A 354 -10.42 10.40 13.68
N PHE A 355 -10.20 10.53 12.38
CA PHE A 355 -10.19 9.40 11.45
C PHE A 355 -8.80 9.18 10.83
N HIS A 356 -8.33 7.94 10.85
CA HIS A 356 -7.15 7.51 10.13
C HIS A 356 -7.50 6.95 8.75
N ASP A 357 -7.15 7.67 7.69
CA ASP A 357 -7.26 7.16 6.33
C ASP A 357 -6.24 6.04 6.08
N ALA A 358 -6.76 4.82 5.93
CA ALA A 358 -5.95 3.67 5.54
C ALA A 358 -5.42 3.85 4.11
N CYS A 359 -4.10 3.77 3.94
CA CYS A 359 -3.46 4.01 2.64
C CYS A 359 -4.01 3.11 1.52
N TYR A 360 -4.28 1.83 1.81
CA TYR A 360 -4.83 0.88 0.85
C TYR A 360 -6.31 1.14 0.47
N LEU A 361 -7.06 1.92 1.25
CA LEU A 361 -8.41 2.37 0.87
C LEU A 361 -8.36 3.71 0.13
N GLY A 362 -7.53 4.63 0.63
CA GLY A 362 -7.29 5.92 0.01
C GLY A 362 -6.45 5.82 -1.26
N ARG A 363 -5.12 5.91 -1.14
CA ARG A 363 -4.21 6.02 -2.30
C ARG A 363 -4.27 4.84 -3.27
N HIS A 364 -4.70 3.65 -2.82
CA HIS A 364 -4.77 2.48 -3.70
C HIS A 364 -6.12 2.27 -4.38
N GLN A 365 -7.22 2.85 -3.87
CA GLN A 365 -8.58 2.63 -4.38
C GLN A 365 -9.36 3.92 -4.64
N GLY A 366 -8.83 5.08 -4.25
CA GLY A 366 -9.44 6.39 -4.39
C GLY A 366 -10.60 6.66 -3.43
N GLU A 367 -10.77 5.87 -2.37
CA GLU A 367 -11.91 6.00 -1.46
C GLU A 367 -11.51 6.71 -0.16
N TYR A 368 -12.15 7.86 0.07
CA TYR A 368 -11.93 8.71 1.25
C TYR A 368 -13.22 9.15 1.92
N ASP A 369 -14.34 9.16 1.20
CA ASP A 369 -15.54 9.84 1.65
C ASP A 369 -16.47 8.86 2.39
N ALA A 370 -16.60 7.62 1.91
CA ALA A 370 -17.47 6.62 2.54
C ALA A 370 -17.18 6.39 4.03
N PRO A 371 -15.92 6.26 4.52
CA PRO A 371 -15.68 6.13 5.96
C PRO A 371 -16.17 7.34 6.78
N ARG A 372 -16.07 8.55 6.22
CA ARG A 372 -16.49 9.79 6.88
C ARG A 372 -18.00 9.90 6.93
N GLU A 373 -18.69 9.60 5.83
CA GLU A 373 -20.15 9.57 5.77
C GLU A 373 -20.73 8.56 6.77
N VAL A 374 -20.11 7.37 6.87
CA VAL A 374 -20.47 6.36 7.87
C VAL A 374 -20.28 6.91 9.29
N LEU A 375 -19.14 7.51 9.62
CA LEU A 375 -18.89 8.09 10.94
C LEU A 375 -19.88 9.22 11.29
N GLN A 376 -20.17 10.11 10.34
CA GLN A 376 -21.11 11.21 10.56
C GLN A 376 -22.54 10.72 10.79
N SER A 377 -22.90 9.52 10.30
CA SER A 377 -24.24 8.95 10.50
C SER A 377 -24.58 8.64 11.96
N VAL A 378 -23.57 8.48 12.83
CA VAL A 378 -23.73 8.22 14.27
C VAL A 378 -23.49 9.44 15.17
N MET A 379 -22.99 10.54 14.61
CA MET A 379 -22.64 11.74 15.36
C MET A 379 -23.86 12.64 15.61
N VAL A 380 -23.89 13.23 16.82
CA VAL A 380 -24.88 14.26 17.16
C VAL A 380 -24.59 15.57 16.41
N ASP A 381 -23.32 15.92 16.27
CA ASP A 381 -22.83 17.09 15.53
C ASP A 381 -21.72 16.64 14.56
N GLU A 382 -21.87 16.96 13.29
CA GLU A 382 -20.88 16.62 12.25
C GLU A 382 -19.51 17.28 12.51
N ASN A 383 -19.47 18.38 13.27
CA ASN A 383 -18.23 19.05 13.68
C ASN A 383 -17.43 18.25 14.73
N ASN A 384 -17.97 17.15 15.26
CA ASN A 384 -17.24 16.25 16.14
C ASN A 384 -16.24 15.35 15.40
N LEU A 385 -16.35 15.24 14.07
CA LEU A 385 -15.30 14.64 13.25
C LEU A 385 -14.17 15.67 13.06
N VAL A 386 -13.06 15.46 13.76
CA VAL A 386 -11.89 16.35 13.71
C VAL A 386 -10.75 15.64 13.00
N GLU A 387 -10.36 16.16 11.83
CA GLU A 387 -9.29 15.56 11.02
C GLU A 387 -7.90 15.79 11.62
N MET A 388 -7.02 14.79 11.48
CA MET A 388 -5.58 14.96 11.67
C MET A 388 -5.00 15.90 10.61
N LYS A 389 -3.87 16.55 10.93
CA LYS A 389 -3.17 17.47 10.01
C LYS A 389 -2.89 16.86 8.64
N ARG A 390 -2.44 15.60 8.63
CA ARG A 390 -2.26 14.78 7.42
C ARG A 390 -3.47 13.87 7.26
N THR A 391 -4.30 14.12 6.27
CA THR A 391 -5.56 13.41 6.02
C THR A 391 -5.74 13.13 4.53
N LYS A 392 -6.68 12.26 4.18
CA LYS A 392 -6.99 11.84 2.79
C LYS A 392 -5.76 11.35 2.03
N ASP A 393 -5.53 11.86 0.81
CA ASP A 393 -4.37 11.56 -0.04
C ASP A 393 -3.03 11.84 0.66
N MET A 394 -3.03 12.84 1.55
CA MET A 394 -1.88 13.23 2.36
C MET A 394 -1.72 12.44 3.67
N SER A 395 -2.58 11.46 3.95
CA SER A 395 -2.55 10.68 5.20
C SER A 395 -1.22 9.94 5.43
N PHE A 396 -0.76 9.96 6.67
CA PHE A 396 0.47 9.30 7.08
C PHE A 396 0.24 7.80 7.36
N CYS A 397 1.18 6.95 6.97
CA CYS A 397 1.03 5.49 7.05
C CYS A 397 1.05 4.98 8.50
N CYS A 398 0.21 3.99 8.82
CA CYS A 398 0.24 3.31 10.12
C CYS A 398 1.44 2.38 10.31
N GLY A 399 2.18 2.02 9.26
CA GLY A 399 3.39 1.20 9.36
C GLY A 399 3.24 -0.30 9.04
N ALA A 400 2.04 -0.87 8.95
CA ALA A 400 1.87 -2.33 8.80
C ALA A 400 2.05 -2.88 7.37
N GLY A 401 1.86 -2.06 6.34
CA GLY A 401 1.89 -2.51 4.94
C GLY A 401 3.28 -3.00 4.49
N GLY A 402 3.38 -3.53 3.27
CA GLY A 402 4.66 -4.01 2.76
C GLY A 402 5.24 -5.23 3.51
N GLY A 403 4.43 -5.87 4.36
CA GLY A 403 4.88 -6.95 5.26
C GLY A 403 5.44 -6.48 6.61
N ASN A 404 5.52 -5.17 6.88
CA ASN A 404 6.09 -4.62 8.12
C ASN A 404 5.23 -4.91 9.37
N MET A 405 4.05 -5.50 9.22
CA MET A 405 3.28 -6.11 10.32
C MET A 405 4.04 -7.27 10.99
N TRP A 406 4.95 -7.91 10.25
CA TRP A 406 5.51 -9.21 10.59
C TRP A 406 6.99 -9.18 10.96
N TYR A 407 7.66 -8.06 10.74
CA TYR A 407 9.05 -7.84 11.09
C TYR A 407 9.25 -6.38 11.46
N GLU A 408 10.26 -6.07 12.27
CA GLU A 408 10.51 -4.72 12.74
C GLU A 408 11.77 -4.10 12.12
N ILE A 409 11.67 -2.83 11.77
CA ILE A 409 12.81 -2.00 11.37
C ILE A 409 13.21 -1.11 12.54
N ASN A 410 14.34 -1.47 13.16
CA ASN A 410 14.84 -0.88 14.41
C ASN A 410 15.45 0.53 14.26
N THR A 411 15.62 1.03 13.03
CA THR A 411 16.15 2.37 12.77
C THR A 411 15.04 3.42 12.88
N GLY A 412 15.33 4.57 13.48
CA GLY A 412 14.38 5.68 13.55
C GLY A 412 13.16 5.42 14.44
N LYS A 413 12.15 6.28 14.33
CA LYS A 413 10.87 6.18 15.05
C LYS A 413 9.93 5.19 14.36
N ARG A 414 9.09 4.48 15.13
CA ARG A 414 8.03 3.63 14.55
C ARG A 414 6.93 4.50 13.93
N LEU A 415 6.49 4.13 12.73
CA LEU A 415 5.53 4.93 11.95
C LEU A 415 4.17 5.04 12.63
N ASN A 416 3.72 3.97 13.30
CA ASN A 416 2.47 3.96 14.04
C ASN A 416 2.47 4.98 15.19
N ILE A 417 3.59 5.10 15.92
CA ILE A 417 3.74 6.08 17.01
C ILE A 417 3.65 7.51 16.46
N GLU A 418 4.40 7.82 15.38
CA GLU A 418 4.32 9.13 14.72
C GLU A 418 2.90 9.45 14.26
N ARG A 419 2.17 8.48 13.70
CA ARG A 419 0.78 8.68 13.30
C ARG A 419 -0.14 8.89 14.49
N PHE A 420 0.05 8.12 15.55
CA PHE A 420 -0.83 8.17 16.73
C PHE A 420 -0.65 9.47 17.51
N GLU A 421 0.56 10.03 17.54
CA GLU A 421 0.80 11.38 18.09
C GLU A 421 -0.01 12.45 17.35
N GLU A 422 -0.11 12.40 16.01
CA GLU A 422 -1.01 13.30 15.28
C GLU A 422 -2.47 13.14 15.70
N ALA A 423 -2.88 11.91 16.03
CA ALA A 423 -4.22 11.63 16.50
C ALA A 423 -4.45 12.26 17.89
N ILE A 424 -3.48 12.14 18.80
CA ILE A 424 -3.49 12.79 20.12
C ILE A 424 -3.59 14.32 19.97
N GLU A 425 -2.85 14.92 19.04
CA GLU A 425 -2.84 16.37 18.79
C GLU A 425 -4.21 16.94 18.40
N THR A 426 -5.12 16.11 17.86
CA THR A 426 -6.51 16.54 17.55
C THR A 426 -7.35 16.83 18.80
N GLY A 427 -6.97 16.27 19.95
CA GLY A 427 -7.76 16.29 21.18
C GLY A 427 -9.06 15.47 21.10
N ALA A 428 -9.19 14.59 20.11
CA ALA A 428 -10.28 13.62 20.03
C ALA A 428 -10.14 12.54 21.13
N LYS A 429 -11.27 11.98 21.58
CA LYS A 429 -11.26 10.83 22.50
C LYS A 429 -11.21 9.50 21.78
N THR A 430 -11.46 9.48 20.48
CA THR A 430 -11.48 8.25 19.69
C THR A 430 -10.73 8.45 18.39
N VAL A 431 -9.88 7.48 18.04
CA VAL A 431 -9.35 7.31 16.68
C VAL A 431 -10.16 6.24 15.99
N ALA A 432 -10.90 6.64 14.96
CA ALA A 432 -11.57 5.72 14.07
C ALA A 432 -10.65 5.30 12.91
N THR A 433 -10.77 4.05 12.47
CA THR A 433 -10.10 3.50 11.29
C THR A 433 -11.06 2.59 10.53
N SER A 434 -10.68 2.17 9.34
CA SER A 434 -11.46 1.26 8.50
C SER A 434 -10.56 0.17 7.90
N CYS A 435 -9.62 -0.34 8.70
CA CYS A 435 -8.62 -1.31 8.29
C CYS A 435 -8.10 -2.09 9.49
N ASN A 436 -8.16 -3.42 9.44
CA ASN A 436 -7.70 -4.29 10.53
C ASN A 436 -6.23 -4.06 10.91
N PHE A 437 -5.33 -3.93 9.93
CA PHE A 437 -3.93 -3.65 10.23
C PHE A 437 -3.72 -2.27 10.86
N CYS A 438 -4.43 -1.25 10.38
CA CYS A 438 -4.34 0.08 10.99
C CYS A 438 -4.88 0.07 12.42
N MET A 439 -5.97 -0.66 12.67
CA MET A 439 -6.51 -0.88 14.02
C MET A 439 -5.44 -1.46 14.96
N ILE A 440 -4.80 -2.56 14.57
CA ILE A 440 -3.77 -3.22 15.38
C ILE A 440 -2.60 -2.26 15.65
N MET A 441 -2.11 -1.56 14.63
CA MET A 441 -0.96 -0.64 14.77
C MET A 441 -1.27 0.58 15.64
N LEU A 442 -2.48 1.11 15.55
CA LEU A 442 -2.92 2.26 16.36
C LEU A 442 -3.23 1.85 17.80
N ASP A 443 -3.83 0.67 18.05
CA ASP A 443 -4.01 0.15 19.42
C ASP A 443 -2.67 -0.19 20.09
N ASP A 444 -1.69 -0.70 19.34
CA ASP A 444 -0.32 -0.86 19.82
C ASP A 444 0.28 0.51 20.21
N SER A 445 0.11 1.53 19.37
CA SER A 445 0.62 2.88 19.66
C SER A 445 -0.08 3.53 20.84
N ARG A 446 -1.38 3.27 21.03
CA ARG A 446 -2.14 3.72 22.19
C ARG A 446 -1.48 3.27 23.50
N LYS A 447 -1.11 1.99 23.58
CA LYS A 447 -0.43 1.39 24.75
C LYS A 447 0.95 1.99 24.94
N VAL A 448 1.74 2.09 23.87
CA VAL A 448 3.12 2.58 23.93
C VAL A 448 3.20 4.07 24.30
N THR A 449 2.21 4.87 23.88
CA THR A 449 2.13 6.31 24.20
C THR A 449 1.40 6.61 25.52
N GLY A 450 0.97 5.57 26.26
CA GLY A 450 0.32 5.69 27.57
C GLY A 450 -1.06 6.34 27.50
N GLN A 451 -1.79 6.16 26.40
CA GLN A 451 -3.14 6.72 26.19
C GLN A 451 -4.25 5.68 26.43
N ASP A 452 -3.95 4.59 27.14
CA ASP A 452 -4.89 3.49 27.39
C ASP A 452 -6.22 3.92 28.02
N GLU A 453 -6.18 4.94 28.88
CA GLU A 453 -7.35 5.44 29.63
C GLU A 453 -7.97 6.71 29.02
N THR A 454 -7.35 7.29 27.99
CA THR A 454 -7.67 8.65 27.50
C THR A 454 -8.14 8.68 26.05
N MET A 455 -7.79 7.67 25.25
CA MET A 455 -8.16 7.61 23.84
C MET A 455 -8.52 6.19 23.41
N ASP A 456 -9.65 5.99 22.76
CA ASP A 456 -10.07 4.68 22.23
C ASP A 456 -9.70 4.50 20.75
N VAL A 457 -9.49 3.26 20.31
CA VAL A 457 -9.29 2.93 18.89
C VAL A 457 -10.42 2.02 18.41
N TYR A 458 -11.22 2.53 17.47
CA TYR A 458 -12.42 1.86 16.96
C TYR A 458 -12.38 1.71 15.44
N ASP A 459 -12.96 0.63 14.95
CA ASP A 459 -13.32 0.53 13.55
C ASP A 459 -14.67 1.21 13.35
N ILE A 460 -14.87 1.82 12.19
CA ILE A 460 -16.15 2.48 11.88
C ILE A 460 -17.34 1.51 12.00
N ALA A 461 -17.15 0.21 11.69
CA ALA A 461 -18.22 -0.78 11.78
C ALA A 461 -18.66 -1.01 13.23
N GLU A 462 -17.73 -1.01 14.20
CA GLU A 462 -18.05 -1.14 15.63
C GLU A 462 -18.95 0.02 16.07
N LEU A 463 -18.60 1.26 15.69
CA LEU A 463 -19.36 2.45 16.05
C LEU A 463 -20.80 2.42 15.48
N ILE A 464 -20.99 1.90 14.26
CA ILE A 464 -22.33 1.69 13.70
C ILE A 464 -23.06 0.57 14.43
N ALA A 465 -22.41 -0.58 14.63
CA ALA A 465 -23.00 -1.77 15.21
C ALA A 465 -23.54 -1.54 16.63
N GLU A 466 -22.89 -0.70 17.44
CA GLU A 466 -23.35 -0.30 18.77
C GLU A 466 -24.67 0.49 18.77
N ARG A 467 -25.05 1.06 17.63
CA ARG A 467 -26.14 2.05 17.50
C ARG A 467 -27.32 1.57 16.66
N ILE A 468 -27.40 0.27 16.33
CA ILE A 468 -28.46 -0.36 15.52
C ILE A 468 -29.17 -1.53 16.20
#